data_AF-A0A821EFK0-F1
#
_entry.id   AF-A0A821EFK0-F1
#
_cell.length_a   1.000
_cell.length_b   1.000
_cell.length_c   1.000
_cell.angle_alpha   90.00
_cell.angle_beta   90.00
_cell.angle_gamma   90.00
#
_symmetry.space_group_name_H-M   'P 1'
#
loop_
_entity.id
_entity.type
_entity.pdbx_description
1 polymer ?
#
loop_
_entity_poly.entity_id
_entity_poly.type
_entity_poly.pdbx_seq_one_letter_code
_entity_poly.pdbx_strand_id
1 'polypeptide(L)'
;MNMGEGKTSVILPMLAANCSSSNSSLVRIIVLKPLFPTNYQSLRYKLGGLLNQRIFPFACCRDMNFNNQQINRIWQRFQRALRNCDIVLTSPEDILSFDLLTIDKCRRKEFDVARSMLGIQRWLKQYALGGQQQVDEGSERWKTIQTILELVKKYAAEISKRFHENVYYKASKRKSSFPQFRLQSPEPFALLCQKVANDWVDSRNYLYEEKSIILSFILESDSSIEYLINRFPCLHTQLFLIARGLLSSEVLLIAFKKRYRVNYGVNSNITFNRLMAVPFRAKDVVADRTEFGHPDVALVLTQLSYYYSGLNNSQLSQCFKRLNEEENDPVSIYDQWTLYEDEKYIPKTIRQ
;
A
#
# COMPACT_ATOMS: atom_id res chain seq x y z
N MET A 1 16.09 -2.74 -5.64
CA MET A 1 15.59 -2.18 -6.92
C MET A 1 16.21 -0.80 -7.16
N ASN A 2 17.10 -0.67 -8.15
CA ASN A 2 17.68 0.63 -8.53
C ASN A 2 16.61 1.52 -9.19
N MET A 3 16.13 2.53 -8.46
CA MET A 3 15.35 3.63 -9.03
C MET A 3 16.29 4.45 -9.92
N GLY A 4 16.02 4.54 -11.23
CA GLY A 4 16.78 5.41 -12.14
C GLY A 4 17.09 4.83 -13.53
N GLU A 5 16.93 3.53 -13.75
CA GLU A 5 17.29 2.89 -15.03
C GLU A 5 16.25 3.09 -16.16
N GLY A 6 15.29 3.99 -15.99
CA GLY A 6 14.35 4.32 -17.07
C GLY A 6 13.29 3.25 -17.39
N LYS A 7 12.99 2.30 -16.49
CA LYS A 7 11.89 1.32 -16.68
C LYS A 7 10.56 1.99 -17.02
N THR A 8 10.16 3.01 -16.27
CA THR A 8 8.98 3.84 -16.59
C THR A 8 9.12 4.54 -17.93
N SER A 9 10.32 4.92 -18.32
CA SER A 9 10.56 5.58 -19.60
C SER A 9 10.43 4.62 -20.80
N VAL A 10 10.55 3.30 -20.61
CA VAL A 10 10.47 2.31 -21.69
C VAL A 10 9.13 1.59 -21.69
N ILE A 11 8.70 1.06 -20.53
CA ILE A 11 7.49 0.24 -20.41
C ILE A 11 6.23 1.10 -20.59
N LEU A 12 6.19 2.29 -19.99
CA LEU A 12 4.99 3.12 -20.02
C LEU A 12 4.61 3.57 -21.45
N PRO A 13 5.54 4.05 -22.31
CA PRO A 13 5.21 4.31 -23.70
C PRO A 13 4.75 3.07 -24.47
N MET A 14 5.36 1.90 -24.26
CA MET A 14 4.96 0.66 -24.93
C MET A 14 3.53 0.25 -24.55
N LEU A 15 3.20 0.27 -23.26
CA LEU A 15 1.85 0.00 -22.78
C LEU A 15 0.86 1.04 -23.33
N ALA A 16 1.21 2.32 -23.29
CA ALA A 16 0.33 3.38 -23.76
C ALA A 16 0.05 3.26 -25.26
N ALA A 17 1.05 2.94 -26.07
CA ALA A 17 0.89 2.69 -27.51
C ALA A 17 0.02 1.46 -27.80
N ASN A 18 0.22 0.37 -27.05
CA ASN A 18 -0.55 -0.86 -27.23
C ASN A 18 -2.03 -0.67 -26.83
N CYS A 19 -2.27 -0.02 -25.69
CA CYS A 19 -3.63 0.24 -25.20
C CYS A 19 -4.36 1.31 -26.03
N SER A 20 -3.65 2.25 -26.67
CA SER A 20 -4.26 3.26 -27.56
C SER A 20 -4.42 2.76 -29.00
N SER A 21 -4.38 1.45 -29.24
CA SER A 21 -4.54 0.89 -30.59
C SER A 21 -5.96 0.98 -31.15
N SER A 22 -6.96 1.30 -30.32
CA SER A 22 -8.37 1.34 -30.74
C SER A 22 -9.12 2.56 -30.20
N ASN A 23 -10.03 3.09 -31.03
CA ASN A 23 -10.90 4.22 -30.69
C ASN A 23 -12.00 3.87 -29.65
N SER A 24 -11.96 2.67 -29.07
CA SER A 24 -12.91 2.20 -28.07
C SER A 24 -12.42 2.38 -26.63
N SER A 25 -11.15 2.77 -26.43
CA SER A 25 -10.59 2.96 -25.09
C SER A 25 -9.77 4.25 -24.98
N LEU A 26 -10.05 5.04 -23.94
CA LEU A 26 -9.27 6.25 -23.65
C LEU A 26 -8.13 5.92 -22.68
N VAL A 27 -6.90 5.93 -23.17
CA VAL A 27 -5.72 5.70 -22.33
C VAL A 27 -5.46 6.93 -21.46
N ARG A 28 -5.36 6.70 -20.15
CA ARG A 28 -5.05 7.73 -19.15
C ARG A 28 -3.86 7.30 -18.32
N ILE A 29 -2.81 8.10 -18.35
CA ILE A 29 -1.63 7.93 -17.52
C ILE A 29 -1.78 8.85 -16.31
N ILE A 30 -1.78 8.26 -15.12
CA ILE A 30 -1.91 8.99 -13.85
C ILE A 30 -0.54 8.99 -13.17
N VAL A 31 0.04 10.19 -12.97
CA VAL A 31 1.34 10.37 -12.34
C VAL A 31 1.26 11.33 -11.16
N LEU A 32 2.14 11.18 -10.18
CA LEU A 32 2.27 12.15 -9.09
C LEU A 32 2.62 13.53 -9.64
N LYS A 33 2.05 14.60 -9.06
CA LYS A 33 2.24 15.99 -9.53
C LYS A 33 3.71 16.41 -9.73
N PRO A 34 4.68 16.04 -8.87
CA PRO A 34 6.10 16.33 -9.09
C PRO A 34 6.70 15.66 -10.33
N LEU A 35 6.17 14.50 -10.73
CA LEU A 35 6.65 13.73 -11.88
C LEU A 35 5.97 14.13 -13.19
N PHE A 36 4.94 14.99 -13.13
CA PHE A 36 4.14 15.38 -14.28
C PHE A 36 4.98 16.03 -15.41
N PRO A 37 5.83 17.04 -15.15
CA PRO A 37 6.57 17.70 -16.22
C PRO A 37 7.53 16.75 -16.94
N THR A 38 8.26 15.94 -16.18
CA THR A 38 9.23 14.96 -16.71
C THR A 38 8.54 13.89 -17.54
N ASN A 39 7.41 13.34 -17.07
CA ASN A 39 6.64 12.35 -17.82
C ASN A 39 6.00 12.96 -19.07
N TYR A 40 5.48 14.18 -18.98
CA TYR A 40 4.89 14.88 -20.13
C TYR A 40 5.92 15.06 -21.26
N GLN A 41 7.13 15.54 -20.92
CA GLN A 41 8.21 15.72 -21.90
C GLN A 41 8.64 14.38 -22.51
N SER A 42 8.89 13.36 -21.68
CA SER A 42 9.32 12.03 -22.14
C SER A 42 8.27 11.37 -23.05
N LEU A 43 7.00 11.39 -22.66
CA LEU A 43 5.92 10.77 -23.44
C LEU A 43 5.67 11.53 -24.74
N ARG A 44 5.72 12.86 -24.70
CA ARG A 44 5.55 13.69 -25.90
C ARG A 44 6.66 13.44 -26.92
N TYR A 45 7.90 13.30 -26.47
CA TYR A 45 9.03 12.97 -27.35
C TYR A 45 8.87 11.58 -27.99
N LYS A 46 8.52 10.57 -27.19
CA LYS A 46 8.45 9.18 -27.63
C LYS A 46 7.22 8.85 -28.47
N LEU A 47 6.03 9.27 -28.01
CA LEU A 47 4.75 8.92 -28.64
C LEU A 47 4.28 10.01 -29.61
N GLY A 48 4.46 11.28 -29.25
CA GLY A 48 4.10 12.41 -30.11
C GLY A 48 5.03 12.62 -31.29
N GLY A 49 6.30 12.19 -31.18
CA GLY A 49 7.24 12.16 -32.29
C GLY A 49 7.02 10.94 -33.19
N LEU A 50 7.44 9.76 -32.72
CA LEU A 50 7.54 8.55 -33.55
C LEU A 50 6.19 7.96 -33.98
N LEU A 51 5.17 8.03 -33.12
CA LEU A 51 3.86 7.42 -33.35
C LEU A 51 2.77 8.45 -33.67
N ASN A 52 3.13 9.74 -33.74
CA ASN A 52 2.20 10.86 -33.93
C ASN A 52 0.97 10.84 -32.98
N GLN A 53 1.12 10.24 -31.80
CA GLN A 53 0.08 10.18 -30.77
C GLN A 53 0.23 11.36 -29.82
N ARG A 54 -0.79 12.21 -29.69
CA ARG A 54 -0.65 13.41 -28.86
C ARG A 54 -0.79 13.05 -27.38
N ILE A 55 0.00 13.73 -26.56
CA ILE A 55 -0.17 13.71 -25.11
C ILE A 55 -1.02 14.91 -24.72
N PHE A 56 -2.24 14.65 -24.27
CA PHE A 56 -3.17 15.66 -23.77
C PHE A 56 -3.01 15.80 -22.24
N PRO A 57 -2.40 16.89 -21.75
CA PRO A 57 -2.33 17.14 -20.31
C PRO A 57 -3.68 17.64 -19.80
N PHE A 58 -4.23 16.94 -18.81
CA PHE A 58 -5.36 17.40 -18.01
C PHE A 58 -4.85 17.80 -16.62
N ALA A 59 -4.93 19.10 -16.33
CA ALA A 59 -4.52 19.67 -15.05
C ALA A 59 -5.68 20.49 -14.48
N CYS A 60 -5.88 20.42 -13.16
CA CYS A 60 -6.98 21.10 -12.49
C CYS A 60 -6.53 21.54 -11.10
N CYS A 61 -6.86 22.78 -10.74
CA CYS A 61 -6.61 23.34 -9.42
C CYS A 61 -7.94 23.81 -8.83
N ARG A 62 -8.08 23.75 -7.50
CA ARG A 62 -9.31 24.13 -6.79
C ARG A 62 -9.71 25.59 -6.97
N ASP A 63 -8.78 26.47 -7.33
CA ASP A 63 -9.07 27.89 -7.54
C ASP A 63 -9.68 28.17 -8.94
N MET A 64 -9.76 27.15 -9.80
CA MET A 64 -10.38 27.27 -11.12
C MET A 64 -11.89 27.40 -11.00
N ASN A 65 -12.45 28.47 -11.57
CA ASN A 65 -13.89 28.67 -11.62
C ASN A 65 -14.42 28.35 -13.02
N PHE A 66 -14.81 27.09 -13.24
CA PHE A 66 -15.30 26.65 -14.55
C PHE A 66 -16.68 27.21 -14.89
N ASN A 67 -16.87 27.63 -16.15
CA ASN A 67 -18.17 27.90 -16.73
C ASN A 67 -18.56 26.81 -17.75
N ASN A 68 -19.82 26.82 -18.22
CA ASN A 68 -20.32 25.83 -19.18
C ASN A 68 -19.49 25.75 -20.47
N GLN A 69 -19.01 26.88 -20.98
CA GLN A 69 -18.18 26.90 -22.19
C GLN A 69 -16.83 26.20 -21.98
N GLN A 70 -16.18 26.43 -20.83
CA GLN A 70 -14.91 25.78 -20.48
C GLN A 70 -15.09 24.28 -20.28
N ILE A 71 -16.16 23.85 -19.61
CA ILE A 71 -16.47 22.42 -19.45
C ILE A 71 -16.75 21.75 -20.79
N ASN A 72 -17.50 22.41 -21.68
CA ASN A 72 -17.73 21.90 -23.03
C ASN A 72 -16.43 21.78 -23.84
N ARG A 73 -15.49 22.72 -23.69
CA ARG A 73 -14.16 22.62 -24.32
C ARG A 73 -13.36 21.43 -23.75
N ILE A 74 -13.39 21.21 -22.44
CA ILE A 74 -12.75 20.05 -21.80
C ILE A 74 -13.35 18.75 -22.34
N TRP A 75 -14.68 18.67 -22.40
CA TRP A 75 -15.39 17.52 -22.96
C TRP A 75 -14.98 17.23 -24.41
N GLN A 76 -14.97 18.26 -25.26
CA GLN A 76 -14.55 18.13 -26.66
C GLN A 76 -13.10 17.66 -26.79
N ARG A 77 -12.19 18.07 -25.90
CA ARG A 77 -10.80 17.61 -25.88
C ARG A 77 -10.70 16.14 -25.50
N PHE A 78 -11.47 15.67 -24.51
CA PHE A 78 -11.54 14.25 -24.17
C PHE A 78 -12.11 13.39 -25.30
N GLN A 79 -13.19 13.86 -25.95
CA GLN A 79 -13.78 13.17 -27.10
C GLN A 79 -12.82 13.09 -28.30
N ARG A 80 -12.08 14.18 -28.58
CA ARG A 80 -11.02 14.17 -29.60
C ARG A 80 -9.91 13.21 -29.23
N ALA A 81 -9.50 13.18 -27.97
CA ALA A 81 -8.45 12.27 -27.54
C ALA A 81 -8.84 10.81 -27.75
N LEU A 82 -10.08 10.44 -27.43
CA LEU A 82 -10.59 9.08 -27.71
C LEU A 82 -10.59 8.75 -29.22
N ARG A 83 -11.07 9.68 -30.06
CA ARG A 83 -11.17 9.46 -31.52
C ARG A 83 -9.82 9.35 -32.23
N ASN A 84 -8.81 10.05 -31.70
CA ASN A 84 -7.48 10.12 -32.28
C ASN A 84 -6.51 9.11 -31.65
N CYS A 85 -6.97 8.29 -30.70
CA CYS A 85 -6.09 7.45 -29.89
C CYS A 85 -5.00 8.25 -29.15
N ASP A 86 -5.30 9.49 -28.78
CA ASP A 86 -4.40 10.32 -27.98
C ASP A 86 -4.41 9.85 -26.52
N ILE A 87 -3.34 10.17 -25.79
CA ILE A 87 -3.16 9.76 -24.40
C ILE A 87 -3.39 10.95 -23.47
N VAL A 88 -4.22 10.76 -22.44
CA VAL A 88 -4.41 11.76 -21.40
C VAL A 88 -3.35 11.58 -20.32
N LEU A 89 -2.67 12.65 -19.94
CA LEU A 89 -1.79 12.69 -18.77
C LEU A 89 -2.43 13.55 -17.67
N THR A 90 -2.60 13.00 -16.47
CA THR A 90 -3.21 13.69 -15.32
C THR A 90 -2.51 13.31 -14.02
N SER A 91 -2.77 14.05 -12.94
CA SER A 91 -2.40 13.63 -11.57
C SER A 91 -3.62 13.26 -10.72
N PRO A 92 -3.46 12.45 -9.65
CA PRO A 92 -4.52 12.20 -8.68
C PRO A 92 -5.08 13.50 -8.08
N GLU A 93 -4.22 14.49 -7.84
CA GLU A 93 -4.61 15.79 -7.29
C GLU A 93 -5.49 16.59 -8.25
N ASP A 94 -5.22 16.51 -9.56
CA ASP A 94 -6.04 17.18 -10.58
C ASP A 94 -7.42 16.52 -10.70
N ILE A 95 -7.48 15.17 -10.67
CA ILE A 95 -8.75 14.42 -10.67
C ILE A 95 -9.58 14.83 -9.45
N LEU A 96 -8.97 14.79 -8.26
CA LEU A 96 -9.67 15.13 -7.02
C LEU A 96 -10.10 16.60 -6.98
N SER A 97 -9.29 17.51 -7.53
CA SER A 97 -9.66 18.93 -7.63
C SER A 97 -10.88 19.11 -8.54
N PHE A 98 -10.93 18.39 -9.66
CA PHE A 98 -12.09 18.40 -10.55
C PHE A 98 -13.35 17.83 -9.88
N ASP A 99 -13.20 16.76 -9.10
CA ASP A 99 -14.30 16.16 -8.31
C ASP A 99 -14.87 17.12 -7.27
N LEU A 100 -14.00 17.80 -6.53
CA LEU A 100 -14.41 18.74 -5.49
C LEU A 100 -15.02 20.02 -6.07
N LEU A 101 -14.50 20.52 -7.19
CA LEU A 101 -15.09 21.67 -7.87
C LEU A 101 -16.52 21.39 -8.34
N THR A 102 -16.83 20.17 -8.79
CA THR A 102 -18.20 19.77 -9.12
C THR A 102 -19.12 19.87 -7.91
N ILE A 103 -18.65 19.44 -6.73
CA ILE A 103 -19.39 19.55 -5.46
C ILE A 103 -19.59 21.03 -5.09
N ASP A 104 -18.56 21.87 -5.24
CA ASP A 104 -18.67 23.30 -4.96
C ASP A 104 -19.65 24.01 -5.90
N LYS A 105 -19.71 23.61 -7.18
CA LYS A 105 -20.73 24.08 -8.13
C LYS A 105 -22.15 23.70 -7.70
N CYS A 106 -22.36 22.48 -7.21
CA CYS A 106 -23.64 22.08 -6.62
C CYS A 106 -24.00 22.95 -5.41
N ARG A 107 -23.04 23.22 -4.51
CA ARG A 107 -23.26 24.07 -3.33
C ARG A 107 -23.62 25.51 -3.68
N ARG A 108 -23.02 26.04 -4.74
CA ARG A 108 -23.31 27.38 -5.28
C ARG A 108 -24.59 27.45 -6.13
N LYS A 109 -25.34 26.34 -6.24
CA LYS A 109 -26.55 26.21 -7.08
C LYS A 109 -26.30 26.40 -8.58
N GLU A 110 -25.06 26.21 -9.04
CA GLU A 110 -24.68 26.25 -10.46
C GLU A 110 -24.88 24.86 -11.11
N PHE A 111 -26.13 24.37 -11.08
CA PHE A 111 -26.43 22.97 -11.40
C PHE A 111 -26.12 22.56 -12.83
N ASP A 112 -26.25 23.46 -13.81
CA ASP A 112 -25.96 23.14 -15.22
C ASP A 112 -24.48 22.83 -15.45
N VAL A 113 -23.60 23.63 -14.83
CA VAL A 113 -22.15 23.42 -14.87
C VAL A 113 -21.79 22.14 -14.13
N ALA A 114 -22.35 21.95 -12.92
CA ALA A 114 -22.09 20.77 -12.10
C ALA A 114 -22.54 19.47 -12.82
N ARG A 115 -23.71 19.49 -13.47
CA ARG A 115 -24.22 18.36 -14.25
C ARG A 115 -23.30 18.02 -15.41
N SER A 116 -22.83 19.02 -16.15
CA SER A 116 -21.87 18.83 -17.24
C SER A 116 -20.56 18.22 -16.73
N MET A 117 -20.00 18.75 -15.64
CA MET A 117 -18.77 18.22 -15.03
C MET A 117 -18.94 16.78 -14.55
N LEU A 118 -20.05 16.47 -13.87
CA LEU A 118 -20.38 15.12 -13.42
C LEU A 118 -20.52 14.15 -14.59
N GLY A 119 -21.06 14.62 -15.73
CA GLY A 119 -21.12 13.85 -16.97
C GLY A 119 -19.73 13.44 -17.45
N ILE A 120 -18.77 14.36 -17.47
CA ILE A 120 -17.37 14.06 -17.82
C ILE A 120 -16.78 13.04 -16.84
N GLN A 121 -16.98 13.23 -15.53
CA GLN A 121 -16.45 12.32 -14.49
C GLN A 121 -16.99 10.89 -14.66
N ARG A 122 -18.30 10.75 -14.86
CA ARG A 122 -18.94 9.44 -15.07
C ARG A 122 -18.44 8.77 -16.34
N TRP A 123 -18.35 9.53 -17.43
CA TRP A 123 -17.82 9.02 -18.69
C TRP A 123 -16.37 8.56 -18.56
N LEU A 124 -15.50 9.35 -17.91
CA LEU A 124 -14.11 8.96 -17.65
C LEU A 124 -13.99 7.70 -16.79
N LYS A 125 -14.95 7.44 -15.89
CA LYS A 125 -14.98 6.20 -15.09
C LYS A 125 -15.35 4.97 -15.91
N GLN A 126 -16.12 5.10 -16.98
CA GLN A 126 -16.45 3.98 -17.89
C GLN A 126 -15.21 3.43 -18.62
N TYR A 127 -14.18 4.26 -18.80
CA TYR A 127 -12.90 3.89 -19.42
C TYR A 127 -11.76 3.76 -18.38
N ALA A 128 -12.09 3.61 -17.10
CA ALA A 128 -11.11 3.15 -16.12
C ALA A 128 -10.94 1.64 -16.28
N LEU A 129 -9.74 1.19 -16.63
CA LEU A 129 -9.39 -0.22 -16.45
C LEU A 129 -9.26 -0.46 -14.95
N GLY A 130 -10.21 -1.23 -14.41
CA GLY A 130 -10.26 -1.63 -13.01
C GLY A 130 -10.93 -0.59 -12.09
N GLY A 131 -11.85 -1.06 -11.25
CA GLY A 131 -12.28 -0.33 -10.07
C GLY A 131 -11.21 -0.39 -8.98
N GLN A 132 -11.42 0.32 -7.86
CA GLN A 132 -10.64 0.08 -6.66
C GLN A 132 -10.87 -1.37 -6.23
N GLN A 133 -9.83 -2.18 -6.31
CA GLN A 133 -9.84 -3.55 -5.83
C GLN A 133 -9.13 -3.64 -4.48
N GLN A 134 -9.39 -4.70 -3.74
CA GLN A 134 -8.54 -5.03 -2.62
C GLN A 134 -7.12 -5.27 -3.14
N VAL A 135 -6.12 -4.96 -2.30
CA VAL A 135 -4.75 -5.43 -2.52
C VAL A 135 -4.81 -6.95 -2.62
N ASP A 136 -4.09 -7.58 -3.56
CA ASP A 136 -4.24 -9.02 -3.81
C ASP A 136 -4.11 -9.84 -2.52
N GLU A 137 -4.92 -10.89 -2.42
CA GLU A 137 -5.12 -11.72 -1.22
C GLU A 137 -5.73 -11.05 0.00
N GLY A 138 -6.14 -9.78 -0.11
CA GLY A 138 -6.96 -9.08 0.87
C GLY A 138 -6.49 -9.33 2.30
N SER A 139 -7.29 -10.10 3.05
CA SER A 139 -7.02 -10.35 4.47
C SER A 139 -5.86 -11.28 4.77
N GLU A 140 -5.57 -12.23 3.88
CA GLU A 140 -4.49 -13.19 4.09
C GLU A 140 -3.11 -12.51 4.01
N ARG A 141 -3.00 -11.43 3.22
CA ARG A 141 -1.76 -10.64 3.13
C ARG A 141 -1.40 -9.99 4.46
N TRP A 142 -2.33 -9.32 5.13
CA TRP A 142 -2.02 -8.69 6.42
C TRP A 142 -1.88 -9.69 7.57
N LYS A 143 -2.61 -10.82 7.54
CA LYS A 143 -2.42 -11.92 8.50
C LYS A 143 -1.03 -12.52 8.38
N THR A 144 -0.55 -12.75 7.16
CA THR A 144 0.82 -13.27 6.91
C THR A 144 1.89 -12.32 7.44
N ILE A 145 1.75 -11.01 7.18
CA ILE A 145 2.63 -9.98 7.74
C ILE A 145 2.63 -10.04 9.27
N GLN A 146 1.45 -10.15 9.88
CA GLN A 146 1.30 -10.23 11.33
C GLN A 146 2.03 -11.45 11.92
N THR A 147 1.84 -12.65 11.35
CA THR A 147 2.56 -13.86 11.77
C THR A 147 4.08 -13.70 11.63
N ILE A 148 4.55 -13.09 10.54
CA ILE A 148 5.99 -12.82 10.35
C ILE A 148 6.52 -11.82 11.38
N LEU A 149 5.76 -10.77 11.70
CA LEU A 149 6.14 -9.82 12.75
C LEU A 149 6.20 -10.48 14.13
N GLU A 150 5.33 -11.43 14.45
CA GLU A 150 5.41 -12.22 15.69
C GLU A 150 6.71 -13.02 15.79
N LEU A 151 7.16 -13.62 14.68
CA LEU A 151 8.47 -14.28 14.61
C LEU A 151 9.61 -13.27 14.74
N VAL A 152 9.51 -12.10 14.14
CA VAL A 152 10.50 -11.03 14.35
C VAL A 152 10.55 -10.63 15.83
N LYS A 153 9.41 -10.47 16.50
CA LYS A 153 9.33 -10.22 17.95
C LYS A 153 10.02 -11.32 18.77
N LYS A 154 9.83 -12.59 18.40
CA LYS A 154 10.49 -13.75 19.03
C LYS A 154 12.02 -13.64 18.96
N TYR A 155 12.57 -13.26 17.81
CA TYR A 155 14.01 -13.23 17.58
C TYR A 155 14.69 -11.88 17.86
N ALA A 156 13.94 -10.79 18.03
CA ALA A 156 14.47 -9.43 18.18
C ALA A 156 15.52 -9.30 19.30
N ALA A 157 15.28 -9.93 20.45
CA ALA A 157 16.21 -9.89 21.59
C ALA A 157 17.52 -10.64 21.29
N GLU A 158 17.44 -11.78 20.62
CA GLU A 158 18.62 -12.58 20.23
C GLU A 158 19.47 -11.81 19.21
N ILE A 159 18.84 -11.28 18.16
CA ILE A 159 19.50 -10.49 17.11
C ILE A 159 20.16 -9.25 17.70
N SER A 160 19.50 -8.56 18.64
CA SER A 160 20.09 -7.40 19.31
C SER A 160 21.31 -7.74 20.16
N LYS A 161 21.33 -8.90 20.82
CA LYS A 161 22.51 -9.32 21.61
C LYS A 161 23.70 -9.61 20.71
N ARG A 162 23.47 -10.24 19.56
CA ARG A 162 24.52 -10.58 18.60
C ARG A 162 25.05 -9.36 17.83
N PHE A 163 24.17 -8.43 17.45
CA PHE A 163 24.50 -7.26 16.62
C PHE A 163 24.21 -5.94 17.36
N HIS A 164 24.75 -5.79 18.56
CA HIS A 164 24.47 -4.68 19.48
C HIS A 164 24.72 -3.28 18.89
N GLU A 165 25.69 -3.11 17.98
CA GLU A 165 25.99 -1.82 17.33
C GLU A 165 25.11 -1.53 16.11
N ASN A 166 24.50 -2.56 15.53
CA ASN A 166 23.74 -2.47 14.29
C ASN A 166 22.22 -2.55 14.52
N VAL A 167 21.78 -2.68 15.77
CA VAL A 167 20.39 -2.87 16.15
C VAL A 167 20.05 -1.94 17.30
N TYR A 168 19.01 -1.13 17.11
CA TYR A 168 18.34 -0.50 18.23
C TYR A 168 17.28 -1.44 18.77
N TYR A 169 17.39 -1.78 20.05
CA TYR A 169 16.43 -2.64 20.75
C TYR A 169 16.08 -2.05 22.10
N LYS A 170 14.77 -1.99 22.38
CA LYS A 170 14.23 -1.67 23.69
C LYS A 170 13.20 -2.72 24.06
N ALA A 171 13.51 -3.48 25.11
CA ALA A 171 12.63 -4.52 25.63
C ALA A 171 11.25 -3.95 26.02
N SER A 172 10.22 -4.75 25.76
CA SER A 172 8.86 -4.48 26.21
C SER A 172 8.72 -4.72 27.71
N LYS A 173 7.83 -3.94 28.36
CA LYS A 173 7.45 -4.20 29.76
C LYS A 173 6.53 -5.41 29.91
N ARG A 174 5.71 -5.68 28.90
CA ARG A 174 4.73 -6.77 28.88
C ARG A 174 5.06 -7.76 27.76
N LYS A 175 4.71 -9.03 27.98
CA LYS A 175 4.92 -10.11 27.01
C LYS A 175 4.12 -9.87 25.72
N SER A 176 2.92 -9.31 25.84
CA SER A 176 2.05 -8.97 24.71
C SER A 176 2.64 -7.88 23.82
N SER A 177 3.38 -6.92 24.39
CA SER A 177 3.84 -5.73 23.67
C SER A 177 5.00 -6.03 22.71
N PHE A 178 4.96 -5.44 21.52
CA PHE A 178 6.06 -5.52 20.56
C PHE A 178 7.24 -4.64 21.03
N PRO A 179 8.47 -5.18 21.11
CA PRO A 179 9.63 -4.40 21.55
C PRO A 179 9.98 -3.34 20.51
N GLN A 180 10.51 -2.19 20.92
CA GLN A 180 11.02 -1.27 19.90
C GLN A 180 12.29 -1.88 19.30
N PHE A 181 12.18 -2.33 18.06
CA PHE A 181 13.24 -3.00 17.33
C PHE A 181 13.47 -2.28 16.00
N ARG A 182 14.73 -2.00 15.69
CA ARG A 182 15.09 -1.27 14.48
C ARG A 182 16.48 -1.69 14.00
N LEU A 183 16.63 -1.91 12.71
CA LEU A 183 17.91 -2.22 12.07
C LEU A 183 18.62 -0.90 11.68
N GLN A 184 19.84 -0.70 12.17
CA GLN A 184 20.69 0.45 11.84
C GLN A 184 21.58 0.17 10.62
N SER A 185 21.96 -1.09 10.41
CA SER A 185 22.67 -1.57 9.22
C SER A 185 21.94 -2.77 8.62
N PRO A 186 22.24 -3.17 7.36
CA PRO A 186 21.65 -4.36 6.75
C PRO A 186 22.24 -5.68 7.26
N GLU A 187 23.38 -5.65 7.96
CA GLU A 187 24.13 -6.84 8.39
C GLU A 187 23.31 -7.85 9.23
N PRO A 188 22.50 -7.43 10.23
CA PRO A 188 21.72 -8.37 11.04
C PRO A 188 20.54 -8.99 10.27
N PHE A 189 20.18 -8.42 9.12
CA PHE A 189 18.95 -8.75 8.40
C PHE A 189 18.96 -10.17 7.85
N ALA A 190 20.08 -10.61 7.27
CA ALA A 190 20.20 -11.95 6.70
C ALA A 190 19.94 -13.04 7.76
N LEU A 191 20.53 -12.91 8.95
CA LEU A 191 20.31 -13.86 10.04
C LEU A 191 18.87 -13.81 10.57
N LEU A 192 18.29 -12.60 10.70
CA LEU A 192 16.90 -12.45 11.09
C LEU A 192 15.97 -13.14 10.09
N CYS A 193 16.17 -12.92 8.79
CA CYS A 193 15.38 -13.55 7.73
C CYS A 193 15.49 -15.07 7.77
N GLN A 194 16.70 -15.62 7.94
CA GLN A 194 16.91 -17.07 8.03
C GLN A 194 16.14 -17.68 9.20
N LYS A 195 16.23 -17.07 10.40
CA LYS A 195 15.52 -17.55 11.59
C LYS A 195 14.01 -17.48 11.44
N VAL A 196 13.50 -16.35 10.95
CA VAL A 196 12.07 -16.14 10.70
C VAL A 196 11.56 -17.13 9.65
N ALA A 197 12.27 -17.30 8.53
CA ALA A 197 11.91 -18.22 7.47
C ALA A 197 11.82 -19.66 7.95
N ASN A 198 12.83 -20.14 8.69
CA ASN A 198 12.86 -21.50 9.24
C ASN A 198 11.65 -21.76 10.13
N ASP A 199 11.41 -20.91 11.13
CA ASP A 199 10.26 -21.07 12.05
C ASP A 199 8.91 -20.95 11.31
N TRP A 200 8.82 -20.07 10.32
CA TRP A 200 7.61 -19.88 9.53
C TRP A 200 7.30 -21.13 8.69
N VAL A 201 8.30 -21.75 8.08
CA VAL A 201 8.12 -23.00 7.34
C VAL A 201 7.87 -24.18 8.29
N ASP A 202 8.56 -24.24 9.42
CA ASP A 202 8.47 -25.34 10.39
C ASP A 202 7.16 -25.37 11.17
N SER A 203 6.53 -24.21 11.40
CA SER A 203 5.20 -24.11 12.01
C SER A 203 4.06 -24.58 11.10
N ARG A 204 4.36 -25.01 9.87
CA ARG A 204 3.39 -25.47 8.88
C ARG A 204 3.60 -26.93 8.52
N ASN A 205 2.50 -27.58 8.13
CA ASN A 205 2.46 -29.01 7.77
C ASN A 205 2.92 -29.23 6.32
N TYR A 206 4.21 -29.00 6.04
CA TYR A 206 4.85 -29.34 4.77
C TYR A 206 5.75 -30.57 4.91
N LEU A 207 5.92 -31.33 3.82
CA LEU A 207 6.87 -32.45 3.78
C LEU A 207 8.31 -31.95 3.94
N TYR A 208 9.21 -32.81 4.43
CA TYR A 208 10.60 -32.44 4.68
C TYR A 208 11.30 -31.93 3.42
N GLU A 209 11.07 -32.57 2.27
CA GLU A 209 11.64 -32.14 0.98
C GLU A 209 11.02 -30.84 0.47
N GLU A 210 9.75 -30.58 0.81
CA GLU A 210 9.05 -29.35 0.44
C GLU A 210 9.57 -28.16 1.23
N LYS A 211 9.89 -28.34 2.51
CA LYS A 211 10.41 -27.27 3.38
C LYS A 211 11.68 -26.64 2.82
N SER A 212 12.63 -27.45 2.33
CA SER A 212 13.89 -26.93 1.78
C SER A 212 13.67 -26.11 0.51
N ILE A 213 12.75 -26.53 -0.36
CA ILE A 213 12.39 -25.83 -1.59
C ILE A 213 11.64 -24.52 -1.29
N ILE A 214 10.74 -24.53 -0.30
CA ILE A 214 10.04 -23.32 0.14
C ILE A 214 11.05 -22.33 0.75
N LEU A 215 11.96 -22.80 1.60
CA LEU A 215 12.98 -21.97 2.24
C LEU A 215 13.90 -21.30 1.22
N SER A 216 14.40 -22.04 0.23
CA SER A 216 15.22 -21.47 -0.83
C SER A 216 14.43 -20.40 -1.60
N PHE A 217 13.20 -20.69 -2.00
CA PHE A 217 12.35 -19.75 -2.72
C PHE A 217 12.08 -18.45 -1.96
N ILE A 218 11.79 -18.51 -0.66
CA ILE A 218 11.45 -17.30 0.12
C ILE A 218 12.68 -16.47 0.49
N LEU A 219 13.86 -17.09 0.60
CA LEU A 219 15.10 -16.41 0.99
C LEU A 219 15.93 -15.89 -0.21
N GLU A 220 15.75 -16.46 -1.39
CA GLU A 220 16.51 -16.09 -2.60
C GLU A 220 15.65 -15.30 -3.59
N SER A 221 16.22 -14.28 -4.26
CA SER A 221 15.50 -13.44 -5.23
C SER A 221 15.40 -14.05 -6.63
N ASP A 222 16.25 -15.03 -6.94
CA ASP A 222 16.45 -15.49 -8.33
C ASP A 222 15.78 -16.84 -8.62
N SER A 223 15.20 -17.49 -7.59
CA SER A 223 14.52 -18.78 -7.71
C SER A 223 13.20 -18.66 -8.50
N SER A 224 12.96 -19.62 -9.42
CA SER A 224 11.73 -19.73 -10.20
C SER A 224 10.54 -20.19 -9.35
N ILE A 225 9.35 -19.69 -9.68
CA ILE A 225 8.09 -20.04 -9.02
C ILE A 225 7.41 -21.28 -9.65
N GLU A 226 7.83 -21.70 -10.84
CA GLU A 226 7.13 -22.72 -11.64
C GLU A 226 6.90 -24.03 -10.90
N TYR A 227 7.92 -24.53 -10.20
CA TYR A 227 7.80 -25.74 -9.40
C TYR A 227 6.75 -25.60 -8.29
N LEU A 228 6.71 -24.44 -7.62
CA LEU A 228 5.76 -24.20 -6.52
C LEU A 228 4.33 -24.08 -7.02
N ILE A 229 4.10 -23.42 -8.16
CA ILE A 229 2.77 -23.34 -8.78
C ILE A 229 2.24 -24.73 -9.13
N ASN A 230 3.10 -25.61 -9.65
CA ASN A 230 2.70 -26.96 -10.05
C ASN A 230 2.48 -27.89 -8.85
N ARG A 231 3.16 -27.64 -7.73
CA ARG A 231 3.13 -28.51 -6.55
C ARG A 231 2.09 -28.09 -5.50
N PHE A 232 1.87 -26.80 -5.32
CA PHE A 232 1.05 -26.26 -4.23
C PHE A 232 -0.21 -25.56 -4.73
N PRO A 233 -1.29 -25.53 -3.92
CA PRO A 233 -2.46 -24.71 -4.22
C PRO A 233 -2.10 -23.24 -4.39
N CYS A 234 -2.88 -22.51 -5.20
CA CYS A 234 -2.67 -21.08 -5.47
C CYS A 234 -2.46 -20.26 -4.19
N LEU A 235 -3.29 -20.49 -3.17
CA LEU A 235 -3.20 -19.81 -1.87
C LEU A 235 -1.82 -19.96 -1.21
N HIS A 236 -1.24 -21.16 -1.23
CA HIS A 236 0.08 -21.40 -0.65
C HIS A 236 1.18 -20.66 -1.40
N THR A 237 1.14 -20.74 -2.73
CA THR A 237 2.09 -20.04 -3.59
C THR A 237 2.07 -18.53 -3.36
N GLN A 238 0.89 -17.96 -3.10
CA GLN A 238 0.75 -16.54 -2.76
C GLN A 238 1.32 -16.21 -1.38
N LEU A 239 1.11 -17.06 -0.36
CA LEU A 239 1.76 -16.91 0.94
C LEU A 239 3.29 -16.93 0.82
N PHE A 240 3.83 -17.81 -0.02
CA PHE A 240 5.27 -17.87 -0.29
C PHE A 240 5.77 -16.58 -0.96
N LEU A 241 5.01 -16.02 -1.90
CA LEU A 241 5.35 -14.73 -2.53
C LEU A 241 5.32 -13.56 -1.55
N ILE A 242 4.34 -13.52 -0.64
CA ILE A 242 4.28 -12.48 0.40
C ILE A 242 5.48 -12.61 1.33
N ALA A 243 5.80 -13.82 1.80
CA ALA A 243 6.96 -14.08 2.63
C ALA A 243 8.27 -13.69 1.92
N ARG A 244 8.40 -14.03 0.63
CA ARG A 244 9.54 -13.66 -0.21
C ARG A 244 9.69 -12.14 -0.34
N GLY A 245 8.58 -11.43 -0.61
CA GLY A 245 8.56 -9.97 -0.67
C GLY A 245 9.05 -9.32 0.64
N LEU A 246 8.59 -9.87 1.77
CA LEU A 246 8.97 -9.41 3.11
C LEU A 246 10.45 -9.65 3.44
N LEU A 247 10.96 -10.84 3.13
CA LEU A 247 12.27 -11.32 3.56
C LEU A 247 13.37 -11.02 2.54
N SER A 248 13.27 -11.56 1.31
CA SER A 248 14.34 -11.44 0.31
C SER A 248 14.25 -10.15 -0.52
N SER A 249 13.05 -9.60 -0.72
CA SER A 249 12.87 -8.29 -1.40
C SER A 249 12.97 -7.09 -0.46
N GLU A 250 13.52 -7.30 0.75
CA GLU A 250 13.89 -6.25 1.71
C GLU A 250 12.77 -5.35 2.23
N VAL A 251 11.49 -5.70 2.04
CA VAL A 251 10.36 -4.89 2.56
C VAL A 251 10.47 -4.75 4.09
N LEU A 252 10.78 -5.83 4.80
CA LEU A 252 11.01 -5.77 6.25
C LEU A 252 12.23 -4.92 6.60
N LEU A 253 13.33 -5.02 5.86
CA LEU A 253 14.52 -4.20 6.09
C LEU A 253 14.20 -2.71 5.96
N ILE A 254 13.46 -2.33 4.91
CA ILE A 254 13.02 -0.95 4.68
C ILE A 254 12.14 -0.47 5.83
N ALA A 255 11.18 -1.29 6.28
CA ALA A 255 10.29 -0.94 7.38
C ALA A 255 11.05 -0.81 8.71
N PHE A 256 11.90 -1.78 9.05
CA PHE A 256 12.70 -1.80 10.27
C PHE A 256 13.89 -0.85 10.24
N LYS A 257 14.21 -0.17 9.14
CA LYS A 257 15.12 0.99 9.16
C LYS A 257 14.43 2.27 9.63
N LYS A 258 13.09 2.38 9.49
CA LYS A 258 12.35 3.61 9.83
C LYS A 258 12.16 3.76 11.34
N ARG A 259 12.24 4.99 11.83
CA ARG A 259 11.99 5.35 13.23
C ARG A 259 10.50 5.68 13.43
N TYR A 260 9.86 4.95 14.33
CA TYR A 260 8.48 5.24 14.75
C TYR A 260 8.38 6.66 15.34
N ARG A 261 7.28 7.36 15.06
CA ARG A 261 7.01 8.77 15.40
C ARG A 261 7.96 9.80 14.82
N VAL A 262 8.95 9.40 14.02
CA VAL A 262 9.87 10.32 13.34
C VAL A 262 9.74 10.19 11.82
N ASN A 263 9.70 8.96 11.32
CA ASN A 263 9.52 8.69 9.90
C ASN A 263 8.11 8.21 9.56
N TYR A 264 7.38 7.64 10.54
CA TYR A 264 6.05 7.11 10.34
C TYR A 264 5.26 7.01 11.65
N GLY A 265 3.93 6.90 11.52
CA GLY A 265 3.01 6.62 12.62
C GLY A 265 1.56 6.71 12.15
N VAL A 266 0.63 6.45 13.05
CA VAL A 266 -0.80 6.74 12.82
C VAL A 266 -1.06 8.18 13.23
N ASN A 267 -1.86 8.89 12.43
CA ASN A 267 -2.29 10.25 12.76
C ASN A 267 -3.39 10.20 13.83
N SER A 268 -3.17 10.85 14.97
CA SER A 268 -4.13 10.91 16.07
C SER A 268 -5.21 11.99 15.89
N ASN A 269 -5.14 12.78 14.81
CA ASN A 269 -6.14 13.81 14.54
C ASN A 269 -7.50 13.17 14.25
N ILE A 270 -8.52 13.58 15.02
CA ILE A 270 -9.90 13.07 14.93
C ILE A 270 -10.50 13.31 13.54
N THR A 271 -10.08 14.35 12.82
CA THR A 271 -10.55 14.60 11.45
C THR A 271 -9.85 13.74 10.40
N PHE A 272 -8.81 12.99 10.79
CA PHE A 272 -8.03 12.14 9.91
C PHE A 272 -8.54 10.69 9.97
N ASN A 273 -9.48 10.36 9.07
CA ASN A 273 -10.18 9.08 9.09
C ASN A 273 -9.38 7.88 8.55
N ARG A 274 -8.08 8.02 8.26
CA ARG A 274 -7.27 6.89 7.77
C ARG A 274 -6.64 6.16 8.94
N LEU A 275 -6.99 4.89 9.09
CA LEU A 275 -6.43 4.00 10.10
C LEU A 275 -5.08 3.38 9.70
N MET A 276 -4.38 3.96 8.72
CA MET A 276 -3.09 3.46 8.23
C MET A 276 -1.93 4.33 8.67
N ALA A 277 -0.73 3.74 8.76
CA ALA A 277 0.49 4.49 8.97
C ALA A 277 0.77 5.45 7.80
N VAL A 278 1.18 6.65 8.14
CA VAL A 278 1.55 7.71 7.21
C VAL A 278 2.97 8.20 7.48
N PRO A 279 3.65 8.79 6.48
CA PRO A 279 4.96 9.38 6.67
C PRO A 279 4.93 10.57 7.64
N PHE A 280 5.98 10.73 8.43
CA PHE A 280 6.20 11.86 9.32
C PHE A 280 7.36 12.71 8.79
N ARG A 281 7.23 14.05 8.84
CA ARG A 281 8.28 14.99 8.41
C ARG A 281 9.29 15.27 9.51
N ALA A 282 8.83 15.20 10.75
CA ALA A 282 9.62 15.39 11.95
C ALA A 282 8.98 14.57 13.07
N LYS A 283 9.58 14.62 14.26
CA LYS A 283 9.04 13.95 15.44
C LYS A 283 7.60 14.41 15.69
N ASP A 284 6.65 13.49 15.62
CA ASP A 284 5.21 13.72 15.81
C ASP A 284 4.56 14.70 14.82
N VAL A 285 5.23 15.00 13.71
CA VAL A 285 4.72 15.89 12.66
C VAL A 285 4.35 15.07 11.43
N VAL A 286 3.06 14.87 11.24
CA VAL A 286 2.51 14.07 10.15
C VAL A 286 2.66 14.80 8.80
N ALA A 287 2.93 14.05 7.74
CA ALA A 287 2.82 14.52 6.36
C ALA A 287 1.42 14.13 5.80
N ASP A 288 0.37 14.88 6.19
CA ASP A 288 -1.06 14.52 6.00
C ASP A 288 -1.48 14.19 4.56
N ARG A 289 -0.72 14.64 3.57
CA ARG A 289 -0.98 14.45 2.13
C ARG A 289 -0.13 13.35 1.49
N THR A 290 0.56 12.55 2.29
CA THR A 290 1.48 11.51 1.78
C THR A 290 1.13 10.14 2.34
N GLU A 291 1.44 9.12 1.56
CA GLU A 291 1.26 7.72 1.90
C GLU A 291 2.46 6.91 1.41
N PHE A 292 2.63 5.71 1.95
CA PHE A 292 3.66 4.79 1.48
C PHE A 292 3.20 4.15 0.18
N GLY A 293 3.97 4.32 -0.89
CA GLY A 293 3.60 3.81 -2.22
C GLY A 293 3.67 2.28 -2.37
N HIS A 294 4.47 1.60 -1.54
CA HIS A 294 4.51 0.14 -1.52
C HIS A 294 3.50 -0.40 -0.50
N PRO A 295 2.53 -1.24 -0.91
CA PRO A 295 1.44 -1.70 -0.03
C PRO A 295 1.97 -2.45 1.19
N ASP A 296 2.92 -3.38 1.01
CA ASP A 296 3.44 -4.16 2.14
C ASP A 296 4.24 -3.31 3.14
N VAL A 297 4.97 -2.29 2.66
CA VAL A 297 5.61 -1.31 3.57
C VAL A 297 4.54 -0.56 4.36
N ALA A 298 3.44 -0.15 3.72
CA ALA A 298 2.34 0.51 4.41
C ALA A 298 1.70 -0.41 5.46
N LEU A 299 1.46 -1.68 5.14
CA LEU A 299 0.87 -2.68 6.04
C LEU A 299 1.78 -2.96 7.24
N VAL A 300 3.06 -3.25 7.02
CA VAL A 300 4.04 -3.49 8.08
C VAL A 300 4.12 -2.29 9.02
N LEU A 301 4.26 -1.08 8.49
CA LEU A 301 4.36 0.14 9.29
C LEU A 301 3.05 0.46 10.03
N THR A 302 1.90 0.10 9.46
CA THR A 302 0.59 0.23 10.12
C THR A 302 0.51 -0.68 11.32
N GLN A 303 0.82 -1.98 11.16
CA GLN A 303 0.82 -2.93 12.27
C GLN A 303 1.81 -2.53 13.37
N LEU A 304 3.05 -2.18 13.00
CA LEU A 304 4.05 -1.67 13.94
C LEU A 304 3.56 -0.42 14.68
N SER A 305 2.90 0.51 14.00
CA SER A 305 2.37 1.72 14.63
C SER A 305 1.37 1.39 15.72
N TYR A 306 0.42 0.48 15.46
CA TYR A 306 -0.55 0.05 16.47
C TYR A 306 0.05 -0.82 17.56
N TYR A 307 1.06 -1.64 17.25
CA TYR A 307 1.80 -2.35 18.29
C TYR A 307 2.54 -1.41 19.25
N TYR A 308 2.97 -0.24 18.77
CA TYR A 308 3.63 0.76 19.60
C TYR A 308 2.69 1.73 20.29
N SER A 309 1.61 2.17 19.63
CA SER A 309 0.66 3.13 20.22
C SER A 309 -0.42 2.47 21.06
N GLY A 310 -0.76 1.21 20.78
CA GLY A 310 -2.03 0.61 21.16
C GLY A 310 -3.22 1.20 20.39
N LEU A 311 -4.40 0.64 20.67
CA LEU A 311 -5.68 1.18 20.21
C LEU A 311 -6.23 2.17 21.25
N ASN A 312 -6.90 3.22 20.79
CA ASN A 312 -7.67 4.08 21.69
C ASN A 312 -9.04 3.46 22.02
N ASN A 313 -9.75 4.03 23.01
CA ASN A 313 -11.04 3.48 23.47
C ASN A 313 -12.08 3.37 22.34
N SER A 314 -12.17 4.35 21.44
CA SER A 314 -13.11 4.31 20.32
C SER A 314 -12.78 3.20 19.33
N GLN A 315 -11.49 3.01 19.02
CA GLN A 315 -11.02 1.94 18.15
C GLN A 315 -11.25 0.58 18.79
N LEU A 316 -10.98 0.44 20.10
CA LEU A 316 -11.20 -0.79 20.85
C LEU A 316 -12.70 -1.16 20.89
N SER A 317 -13.59 -0.19 21.17
CA SER A 317 -15.04 -0.41 21.11
C SER A 317 -15.49 -0.84 19.71
N GLN A 318 -14.89 -0.27 18.65
CA GLN A 318 -15.18 -0.69 17.28
C GLN A 318 -14.70 -2.12 17.01
N CYS A 319 -13.53 -2.52 17.53
CA CYS A 319 -13.05 -3.89 17.43
C CYS A 319 -14.02 -4.87 18.09
N PHE A 320 -14.50 -4.60 19.31
CA PHE A 320 -15.48 -5.45 19.97
C PHE A 320 -16.83 -5.50 19.26
N LYS A 321 -17.28 -4.36 18.72
CA LYS A 321 -18.50 -4.31 17.91
C LYS A 321 -18.38 -5.23 16.68
N ARG A 322 -17.30 -5.10 15.92
CA ARG A 322 -17.05 -5.96 14.74
C ARG A 322 -16.92 -7.42 15.11
N LEU A 323 -16.19 -7.71 16.19
CA LEU A 323 -16.03 -9.06 16.69
C LEU A 323 -17.41 -9.71 16.92
N ASN A 324 -18.32 -9.02 17.61
CA ASN A 324 -19.64 -9.55 17.91
C ASN A 324 -20.60 -9.58 16.71
N GLU A 325 -20.46 -8.67 15.75
CA GLU A 325 -21.41 -8.52 14.63
C GLU A 325 -20.97 -9.25 13.34
N GLU A 326 -19.66 -9.39 13.12
CA GLU A 326 -19.08 -9.83 11.83
C GLU A 326 -18.43 -11.22 11.91
N GLU A 327 -18.06 -11.71 13.10
CA GLU A 327 -17.35 -12.99 13.25
C GLU A 327 -18.27 -14.14 13.70
N ASN A 328 -18.03 -15.34 13.17
CA ASN A 328 -18.83 -16.52 13.50
C ASN A 328 -18.57 -17.07 14.91
N ASP A 329 -17.34 -16.89 15.42
CA ASP A 329 -16.91 -17.36 16.74
C ASP A 329 -16.13 -16.25 17.48
N PRO A 330 -16.84 -15.22 17.99
CA PRO A 330 -16.22 -14.08 18.65
C PRO A 330 -15.46 -14.46 19.92
N VAL A 331 -15.93 -15.48 20.65
CA VAL A 331 -15.35 -15.91 21.92
C VAL A 331 -13.97 -16.51 21.69
N SER A 332 -13.84 -17.44 20.74
CA SER A 332 -12.55 -18.06 20.42
C SER A 332 -11.50 -17.03 19.96
N ILE A 333 -11.91 -16.05 19.16
CA ILE A 333 -11.01 -14.97 18.72
C ILE A 333 -10.59 -14.08 19.90
N TYR A 334 -11.53 -13.73 20.79
CA TYR A 334 -11.21 -12.96 21.99
C TYR A 334 -10.24 -13.72 22.92
N ASP A 335 -10.48 -15.02 23.11
CA ASP A 335 -9.60 -15.88 23.89
C ASP A 335 -8.19 -15.89 23.28
N GLN A 336 -8.07 -16.01 21.96
CA GLN A 336 -6.77 -15.90 21.29
C GLN A 336 -6.07 -14.56 21.56
N TRP A 337 -6.79 -13.43 21.58
CA TRP A 337 -6.18 -12.14 21.90
C TRP A 337 -5.67 -12.08 23.34
N THR A 338 -6.40 -12.66 24.28
CA THR A 338 -6.04 -12.67 25.69
C THR A 338 -4.88 -13.61 26.03
N LEU A 339 -4.68 -14.70 25.27
CA LEU A 339 -3.54 -15.62 25.44
C LEU A 339 -2.16 -14.95 25.32
N TYR A 340 -2.08 -13.79 24.67
CA TYR A 340 -0.83 -13.04 24.52
C TYR A 340 -0.40 -12.27 25.77
N GLU A 341 -1.22 -12.21 26.82
CA GLU A 341 -0.97 -11.43 28.04
C GLU A 341 -1.19 -12.27 29.30
N ASP A 342 -0.47 -11.92 30.37
CA ASP A 342 -0.75 -12.54 31.67
C ASP A 342 -2.15 -12.14 32.18
N GLU A 343 -2.87 -13.13 32.71
CA GLU A 343 -4.21 -12.97 33.27
C GLU A 343 -4.38 -11.76 34.22
N LYS A 344 -3.37 -11.47 35.04
CA LYS A 344 -3.37 -10.35 35.99
C LYS A 344 -3.50 -8.96 35.34
N TYR A 345 -3.18 -8.83 34.05
CA TYR A 345 -3.27 -7.57 33.31
C TYR A 345 -4.54 -7.46 32.47
N ILE A 346 -5.39 -8.48 32.47
CA ILE A 346 -6.66 -8.49 31.75
C ILE A 346 -7.75 -8.04 32.72
N PRO A 347 -8.43 -6.91 32.47
CA PRO A 347 -9.48 -6.43 33.37
C PRO A 347 -10.57 -7.49 33.54
N LYS A 348 -10.88 -7.83 34.80
CA LYS A 348 -11.89 -8.85 35.13
C LYS A 348 -13.27 -8.53 34.54
N THR A 349 -13.57 -7.25 34.34
CA THR A 349 -14.82 -6.75 33.75
C THR A 349 -14.97 -7.00 32.25
N ILE A 350 -13.90 -7.37 31.55
CA ILE A 350 -13.92 -7.71 30.11
C ILE A 350 -13.86 -9.24 29.91
N ARG A 351 -13.81 -10.03 31.00
CA ARG A 351 -13.84 -11.50 30.94
C ARG A 351 -15.26 -12.08 30.95
N GLN A 352 -16.28 -11.25 31.16
CA GLN A 352 -17.70 -11.59 31.10
C GLN A 352 -18.27 -10.96 29.84
#